data_AF-A0A4S4E4R6-F1
#
_entry.id   AF-A0A4S4E4R6-F1
#
_cell.length_a   1.000
_cell.length_b   1.000
_cell.length_c   1.000
_cell.angle_alpha   90.00
_cell.angle_beta   90.00
_cell.angle_gamma   90.00
#
_symmetry.space_group_name_H-M   'P 1'
#
loop_
_entity.id
_entity.type
_entity.pdbx_description
1 polymer ?
#
loop_
_entity_poly.entity_id
_entity_poly.type
_entity_poly.pdbx_seq_one_letter_code
_entity_poly.pdbx_strand_id
1 'polypeptide(L)'
;MEGEVVSNTRGEFGGSLPVENVQALASSVITNSSKDIPHRYLRPEVEFDQVSADESLQIPVIDMTKLLVNNDTDQAYESAKLHSACKAWGFFQLMNHGISEAIEEMKKETEEFFKLSLEEKMVCAQLPNSIEGYGQAFVVSEDQKLDWGDMLFLLPLPLPLRNLRFWPTTPPSFRSTLDRYSSELKRVAISLLRMMGKNLGLDQEAFTALFEDCVQGIRMNYYPPCELASKVMGLTPHSDATGLTLLIQVNQVQGLQIKKDGEWVPIKPLPGAIIINIGDILEILSNGEYSSIEHRAAVNTEKERLSIAGFHSPNLKAMVGPFPDLVNEENAAKYKTISHEDYVKLIISSKLDVPHNLKTNLSFRVSIQHAMLGDKPQPFKKLCSCSYLPPCIVEQNTARTAQTEPSTATTLST
;
A
#
# COMPACT_ATOMS: atom_id res chain seq x y z
N MET A 1 31.20 39.69 -11.78
CA MET A 1 30.12 39.00 -12.50
C MET A 1 30.10 37.58 -11.96
N GLU A 2 29.33 37.42 -10.89
CA GLU A 2 29.11 36.17 -10.19
C GLU A 2 28.15 35.32 -11.02
N GLY A 3 28.53 34.08 -11.29
CA GLY A 3 27.65 33.09 -11.90
C GLY A 3 26.83 32.42 -10.80
N GLU A 4 25.51 32.55 -10.88
CA GLU A 4 24.57 31.81 -10.03
C GLU A 4 24.82 30.31 -10.14
N VAL A 5 25.18 29.72 -9.01
CA VAL A 5 25.16 28.28 -8.80
C VAL A 5 23.70 27.85 -8.76
N VAL A 6 23.23 27.21 -9.83
CA VAL A 6 21.93 26.54 -9.85
C VAL A 6 21.94 25.47 -8.77
N SER A 7 21.19 25.70 -7.69
CA SER A 7 21.06 24.77 -6.58
C SER A 7 20.45 23.46 -7.06
N ASN A 8 21.21 22.37 -6.95
CA ASN A 8 20.77 21.02 -7.24
C ASN A 8 19.70 20.59 -6.21
N THR A 9 18.42 20.80 -6.52
CA THR A 9 17.26 20.39 -5.70
C THR A 9 16.89 18.92 -5.94
N ARG A 10 17.88 18.01 -5.97
CA ARG A 10 17.61 16.57 -5.84
C ARG A 10 17.44 16.26 -4.36
N GLY A 11 16.20 16.37 -3.88
CA GLY A 11 15.83 15.93 -2.53
C GLY A 11 16.27 14.48 -2.31
N GLU A 12 17.00 14.25 -1.22
CA GLU A 12 17.44 12.91 -0.80
C GLU A 12 16.22 12.12 -0.32
N PHE A 13 15.53 11.43 -1.23
CA PHE A 13 14.44 10.54 -0.89
C PHE A 13 15.02 9.19 -0.45
N GLY A 14 15.32 9.05 0.84
CA GLY A 14 15.74 7.85 1.58
C GLY A 14 16.13 6.60 0.78
N GLY A 15 17.39 6.17 0.90
CA GLY A 15 17.95 5.01 0.21
C GLY A 15 17.66 3.67 0.90
N SER A 16 17.91 2.57 0.18
CA SER A 16 17.87 1.21 0.72
C SER A 16 19.29 0.64 0.80
N LEU A 17 19.60 -0.09 1.87
CA LEU A 17 20.80 -0.90 1.95
C LEU A 17 20.75 -1.98 0.86
N PRO A 18 21.88 -2.27 0.17
CA PRO A 18 21.91 -3.34 -0.81
C PRO A 18 21.65 -4.68 -0.13
N VAL A 19 20.77 -5.47 -0.74
CA VAL A 19 20.46 -6.85 -0.33
C VAL A 19 20.51 -7.75 -1.54
N GLU A 20 20.71 -9.04 -1.28
CA GLU A 20 20.70 -10.04 -2.34
C GLU A 20 19.35 -10.07 -3.06
N ASN A 21 19.42 -10.25 -4.38
CA ASN A 21 18.26 -10.33 -5.25
C ASN A 21 17.47 -11.63 -4.99
N VAL A 22 16.17 -11.53 -4.75
CA VAL A 22 15.34 -12.68 -4.36
C VAL A 22 15.22 -13.70 -5.48
N GLN A 23 15.14 -13.27 -6.74
CA GLN A 23 15.11 -14.18 -7.90
C GLN A 23 16.42 -14.97 -8.02
N ALA A 24 17.58 -14.34 -7.79
CA ALA A 24 18.87 -15.03 -7.75
C ALA A 24 18.96 -16.01 -6.56
N LEU A 25 18.49 -15.59 -5.38
CA LEU A 25 18.41 -16.45 -4.19
C LEU A 25 17.54 -17.68 -4.45
N ALA A 26 16.31 -17.49 -4.94
CA ALA A 26 15.39 -18.57 -5.25
C ALA A 26 15.97 -19.56 -6.28
N SER A 27 16.66 -19.03 -7.30
CA SER A 27 17.37 -19.87 -8.29
C SER A 27 18.46 -20.71 -7.63
N SER A 28 19.27 -20.13 -6.73
CA SER A 28 20.34 -20.84 -6.02
C SER A 28 19.83 -21.91 -5.05
N VAL A 29 18.70 -21.67 -4.39
CA VAL A 29 18.02 -22.62 -3.50
C VAL A 29 17.59 -23.86 -4.29
N ILE A 30 16.98 -23.64 -5.47
CA ILE A 30 16.57 -24.71 -6.39
C ILE A 30 17.79 -25.48 -6.92
N THR A 31 18.82 -24.79 -7.43
CA THR A 31 19.98 -25.47 -8.04
C THR A 31 20.78 -26.29 -7.04
N ASN A 32 20.89 -25.81 -5.80
CA ASN A 32 21.67 -26.49 -4.75
C ASN A 32 20.83 -27.49 -3.93
N SER A 33 19.53 -27.66 -4.25
CA SER A 33 18.59 -28.46 -3.45
C SER A 33 18.61 -28.11 -1.95
N SER A 34 18.90 -26.84 -1.64
CA SER A 34 18.90 -26.33 -0.27
C SER A 34 17.49 -25.87 0.09
N LYS A 35 17.14 -25.95 1.37
CA LYS A 35 15.91 -25.33 1.92
C LYS A 35 16.21 -24.10 2.76
N ASP A 36 17.46 -23.64 2.73
CA ASP A 36 17.94 -22.56 3.59
C ASP A 36 17.56 -21.21 3.00
N ILE A 37 16.35 -20.78 3.32
CA ILE A 37 15.93 -19.39 3.14
C ILE A 37 16.60 -18.55 4.23
N PRO A 38 17.26 -17.42 3.88
CA PRO A 38 17.89 -16.57 4.88
C PRO A 38 16.88 -16.11 5.94
N HIS A 39 17.30 -16.10 7.20
CA HIS A 39 16.42 -15.84 8.35
C HIS A 39 15.67 -14.49 8.28
N ARG A 40 16.19 -13.53 7.51
CA ARG A 40 15.56 -12.21 7.28
C ARG A 40 14.26 -12.31 6.48
N TYR A 41 14.07 -13.33 5.65
CA TYR A 41 12.82 -13.51 4.89
C TYR A 41 11.79 -14.35 5.65
N LEU A 42 12.24 -15.17 6.60
CA LEU A 42 11.36 -16.01 7.41
C LEU A 42 10.55 -15.18 8.41
N ARG A 43 9.23 -15.32 8.36
CA ARG A 43 8.28 -14.75 9.32
C ARG A 43 7.74 -15.88 10.20
N PRO A 44 7.79 -15.77 11.54
CA PRO A 44 7.24 -16.79 12.42
C PRO A 44 5.75 -17.00 12.12
N GLU A 45 5.26 -18.21 12.39
CA GLU A 45 3.90 -18.69 12.07
C GLU A 45 2.76 -17.82 12.68
N VAL A 46 3.09 -16.90 13.59
CA VAL A 46 2.17 -15.99 14.30
C VAL A 46 1.76 -14.77 13.45
N GLU A 47 2.40 -14.48 12.32
CA GLU A 47 2.10 -13.29 11.49
C GLU A 47 1.17 -13.54 10.28
N PHE A 48 0.82 -14.79 9.99
CA PHE A 48 -0.10 -15.10 8.89
C PHE A 48 -1.52 -15.21 9.44
N ASP A 49 -2.12 -14.05 9.71
CA ASP A 49 -3.57 -13.93 9.93
C ASP A 49 -4.33 -14.77 8.89
N GLN A 50 -5.43 -15.40 9.35
CA GLN A 50 -6.25 -16.27 8.52
C GLN A 50 -6.73 -15.53 7.25
N VAL A 51 -6.60 -16.23 6.13
CA VAL A 51 -7.15 -15.81 4.84
C VAL A 51 -8.55 -16.39 4.74
N SER A 52 -9.53 -15.54 4.46
CA SER A 52 -10.92 -15.94 4.31
C SER A 52 -11.07 -16.93 3.16
N ALA A 53 -11.77 -18.03 3.41
CA ALA A 53 -12.11 -19.03 2.41
C ALA A 53 -13.41 -18.71 1.66
N ASP A 54 -14.10 -17.61 2.03
CA ASP A 54 -15.33 -17.19 1.39
C ASP A 54 -15.06 -16.62 0.00
N GLU A 55 -15.31 -17.43 -1.02
CA GLU A 55 -15.11 -17.04 -2.41
C GLU A 55 -16.11 -15.98 -2.89
N SER A 56 -17.20 -15.73 -2.15
CA SER A 56 -18.19 -14.71 -2.48
C SER A 56 -17.70 -13.29 -2.20
N LEU A 57 -16.69 -13.13 -1.34
CA LEU A 57 -16.05 -11.86 -1.05
C LEU A 57 -15.14 -11.45 -2.22
N GLN A 58 -15.73 -10.75 -3.19
CA GLN A 58 -15.00 -10.17 -4.31
C GLN A 58 -15.20 -8.66 -4.37
N ILE A 59 -14.14 -7.95 -4.71
CA ILE A 59 -14.19 -6.49 -4.90
C ILE A 59 -15.13 -6.14 -6.06
N PRO A 60 -15.86 -5.01 -5.99
CA PRO A 60 -16.77 -4.59 -7.04
C PRO A 60 -16.08 -4.46 -8.40
N VAL A 61 -16.83 -4.71 -9.47
CA VAL A 61 -16.38 -4.49 -10.86
C VAL A 61 -17.01 -3.21 -11.38
N ILE A 62 -16.21 -2.29 -11.93
CA ILE A 62 -16.66 -1.02 -12.49
C ILE A 62 -16.40 -1.02 -14.00
N ASP A 63 -17.39 -0.62 -14.78
CA ASP A 63 -17.29 -0.49 -16.23
C ASP A 63 -16.98 0.96 -16.63
N MET A 64 -15.76 1.18 -17.16
CA MET A 64 -15.33 2.52 -17.53
C MET A 64 -16.13 3.12 -18.67
N THR A 65 -16.63 2.31 -19.60
CA THR A 65 -17.44 2.84 -20.71
C THR A 65 -18.75 3.40 -20.19
N LYS A 66 -19.41 2.69 -19.28
CA LYS A 66 -20.66 3.12 -18.62
C LYS A 66 -20.50 4.38 -17.79
N LEU A 67 -19.36 4.55 -17.11
CA LEU A 67 -19.03 5.79 -16.40
C LEU A 67 -18.93 7.01 -17.32
N LEU A 68 -18.49 6.81 -18.57
CA LEU A 68 -18.20 7.90 -19.50
C LEU A 68 -19.32 8.13 -20.54
N VAL A 69 -20.41 7.36 -20.52
CA VAL A 69 -21.55 7.58 -21.44
C VAL A 69 -22.31 8.85 -21.03
N ASN A 70 -22.72 9.65 -22.02
CA ASN A 70 -23.64 10.79 -21.84
C ASN A 70 -25.11 10.33 -21.70
N ASN A 71 -25.36 9.19 -21.07
CA ASN A 71 -26.70 8.69 -20.77
C ASN A 71 -26.90 8.74 -19.25
N ASP A 72 -27.85 9.56 -18.81
CA ASP A 72 -28.03 9.88 -17.39
C ASP A 72 -28.30 8.65 -16.52
N THR A 73 -28.97 7.62 -17.03
CA THR A 73 -29.36 6.46 -16.20
C THR A 73 -28.20 5.49 -15.97
N ASP A 74 -27.53 5.05 -17.03
CA ASP A 74 -26.41 4.09 -16.93
C ASP A 74 -25.21 4.72 -16.22
N GLN A 75 -24.91 5.99 -16.53
CA GLN A 75 -23.85 6.72 -15.86
C GLN A 75 -24.16 6.88 -14.37
N ALA A 76 -25.38 7.28 -13.99
CA ALA A 76 -25.72 7.44 -12.58
C ALA A 76 -25.60 6.14 -11.79
N TYR A 77 -26.07 5.02 -12.37
CA TYR A 77 -25.95 3.71 -11.75
C TYR A 77 -24.48 3.29 -11.55
N GLU A 78 -23.66 3.38 -12.60
CA GLU A 78 -22.26 2.99 -12.51
C GLU A 78 -21.45 3.94 -11.62
N SER A 79 -21.80 5.24 -11.60
CA SER A 79 -21.19 6.24 -10.72
C SER A 79 -21.52 5.97 -9.25
N ALA A 80 -22.77 5.62 -8.93
CA ALA A 80 -23.17 5.24 -7.57
C ALA A 80 -22.46 3.95 -7.12
N LYS A 81 -22.28 2.99 -8.03
CA LYS A 81 -21.51 1.77 -7.79
C LYS A 81 -20.04 2.07 -7.51
N LEU A 82 -19.42 2.96 -8.28
CA LEU A 82 -18.06 3.44 -8.04
C LEU A 82 -17.93 4.09 -6.65
N HIS A 83 -18.85 4.99 -6.31
CA HIS A 83 -18.86 5.66 -5.00
C HIS A 83 -18.96 4.64 -3.85
N SER A 84 -19.88 3.68 -3.96
CA SER A 84 -20.03 2.59 -2.98
C SER A 84 -18.77 1.73 -2.85
N ALA A 85 -18.13 1.39 -3.98
CA ALA A 85 -16.88 0.62 -3.97
C ALA A 85 -15.75 1.38 -3.26
N CYS A 86 -15.59 2.68 -3.51
CA CYS A 86 -14.57 3.50 -2.86
C CYS A 86 -14.79 3.61 -1.33
N LYS A 87 -16.04 3.68 -0.88
CA LYS A 87 -16.40 3.77 0.54
C LYS A 87 -16.25 2.45 1.27
N ALA A 88 -16.86 1.39 0.74
CA ALA A 88 -17.01 0.12 1.45
C ALA A 88 -15.81 -0.82 1.29
N TRP A 89 -15.09 -0.71 0.17
CA TRP A 89 -14.01 -1.63 -0.20
C TRP A 89 -12.66 -0.95 -0.39
N GLY A 90 -12.62 0.32 -0.80
CA GLY A 90 -11.37 0.99 -1.18
C GLY A 90 -10.63 0.35 -2.35
N PHE A 91 -11.23 -0.69 -2.96
CA PHE A 91 -10.70 -1.51 -4.04
C PHE A 91 -11.83 -1.85 -5.01
N PHE A 92 -11.52 -1.91 -6.31
CA PHE A 92 -12.43 -2.40 -7.34
C PHE A 92 -11.66 -2.85 -8.58
N GLN A 93 -12.29 -3.64 -9.44
CA GLN A 93 -11.74 -4.02 -10.75
C GLN A 93 -12.36 -3.16 -11.84
N LEU A 94 -11.56 -2.51 -12.66
CA LEU A 94 -12.00 -1.68 -13.77
C LEU A 94 -11.95 -2.48 -15.07
N MET A 95 -13.08 -2.54 -15.76
CA MET A 95 -13.25 -3.16 -17.08
C MET A 95 -13.46 -2.10 -18.15
N ASN A 96 -13.25 -2.49 -19.42
CA ASN A 96 -13.52 -1.65 -20.59
C ASN A 96 -12.81 -0.28 -20.55
N HIS A 97 -11.61 -0.25 -19.97
CA HIS A 97 -10.83 0.98 -19.73
C HIS A 97 -10.14 1.54 -21.00
N GLY A 98 -10.19 0.82 -22.13
CA GLY A 98 -9.70 1.31 -23.43
C GLY A 98 -8.17 1.36 -23.59
N ILE A 99 -7.40 0.70 -22.72
CA ILE A 99 -5.92 0.73 -22.73
C ILE A 99 -5.27 -0.65 -22.78
N SER A 100 -6.01 -1.68 -23.21
CA SER A 100 -5.55 -3.08 -23.19
C SER A 100 -4.29 -3.32 -24.00
N GLU A 101 -4.13 -2.66 -25.15
CA GLU A 101 -2.91 -2.77 -25.98
C GLU A 101 -1.67 -2.26 -25.24
N ALA A 102 -1.77 -1.12 -24.54
CA ALA A 102 -0.67 -0.58 -23.72
C ALA A 102 -0.31 -1.49 -22.56
N ILE A 103 -1.33 -2.10 -21.94
CA ILE A 103 -1.14 -3.08 -20.87
C ILE A 103 -0.41 -4.32 -21.38
N GLU A 104 -0.86 -4.93 -22.49
CA GLU A 104 -0.26 -6.17 -22.98
C GLU A 104 1.18 -5.98 -23.46
N GLU A 105 1.50 -4.86 -24.11
CA GLU A 105 2.89 -4.53 -24.44
C GLU A 105 3.73 -4.35 -23.17
N MET A 106 3.28 -3.57 -22.19
CA MET A 106 4.05 -3.36 -20.96
C MET A 106 4.21 -4.66 -20.15
N LYS A 107 3.22 -5.55 -20.16
CA LYS A 107 3.33 -6.90 -19.58
C LYS A 107 4.47 -7.68 -20.23
N LYS A 108 4.52 -7.71 -21.57
CA LYS A 108 5.57 -8.40 -22.33
C LYS A 108 6.96 -7.85 -22.00
N GLU A 109 7.14 -6.53 -22.04
CA GLU A 109 8.43 -5.89 -21.74
C GLU A 109 8.86 -6.13 -20.29
N THR A 110 7.91 -6.18 -19.35
CA THR A 110 8.17 -6.53 -17.94
C THR A 110 8.65 -7.97 -17.81
N GLU A 111 7.97 -8.92 -18.45
CA GLU A 111 8.39 -10.33 -18.46
C GLU A 111 9.77 -10.51 -19.11
N GLU A 112 10.04 -9.83 -20.22
CA GLU A 112 11.33 -9.87 -20.91
C GLU A 112 12.45 -9.30 -20.01
N PHE A 113 12.20 -8.17 -19.34
CA PHE A 113 13.16 -7.60 -18.39
C PHE A 113 13.51 -8.57 -17.25
N PHE A 114 12.52 -9.20 -16.62
CA PHE A 114 12.79 -10.14 -15.51
C PHE A 114 13.40 -11.49 -15.95
N LYS A 115 13.39 -11.79 -17.25
CA LYS A 115 14.10 -12.94 -17.85
C LYS A 115 15.58 -12.66 -18.14
N LEU A 116 16.00 -11.40 -18.14
CA LEU A 116 17.40 -11.03 -18.34
C LEU A 116 18.30 -11.60 -17.24
N SER A 117 19.60 -11.69 -17.54
CA SER A 117 20.59 -12.06 -16.53
C SER A 117 20.61 -11.05 -15.37
N LEU A 118 21.08 -11.49 -14.20
CA LEU A 118 21.24 -10.57 -13.06
C LEU A 118 22.14 -9.38 -13.43
N GLU A 119 23.24 -9.63 -14.15
CA GLU A 119 24.16 -8.58 -14.59
C GLU A 119 23.46 -7.50 -15.41
N GLU A 120 22.64 -7.89 -16.39
CA GLU A 120 21.89 -6.96 -17.23
C GLU A 120 20.84 -6.17 -16.43
N LYS A 121 20.13 -6.82 -15.50
CA LYS A 121 19.18 -6.12 -14.62
C LYS A 121 19.88 -5.15 -13.68
N MET A 122 21.07 -5.50 -13.19
CA MET A 122 21.86 -4.65 -12.29
C MET A 122 22.40 -3.38 -12.98
N VAL A 123 22.35 -3.28 -14.30
CA VAL A 123 22.63 -2.01 -15.03
C VAL A 123 21.71 -0.90 -14.54
N CYS A 124 20.47 -1.22 -14.18
CA CYS A 124 19.49 -0.28 -13.64
C CYS A 124 19.32 -0.37 -12.12
N ALA A 125 20.29 -0.95 -11.39
CA ALA A 125 20.23 -1.11 -9.95
C ALA A 125 19.96 0.21 -9.21
N GLN A 126 19.24 0.11 -8.10
CA GLN A 126 19.03 1.25 -7.20
C GLN A 126 20.38 1.80 -6.71
N LEU A 127 20.46 3.13 -6.61
CA LEU A 127 21.61 3.81 -6.02
C LEU A 127 21.32 4.14 -4.54
N PRO A 128 22.37 4.34 -3.72
CA PRO A 128 22.20 4.92 -2.40
C PRO A 128 21.37 6.21 -2.48
N ASN A 129 20.45 6.39 -1.54
CA ASN A 129 19.54 7.54 -1.46
C ASN A 129 18.61 7.74 -2.67
N SER A 130 18.36 6.67 -3.44
CA SER A 130 17.35 6.67 -4.51
C SER A 130 16.32 5.58 -4.27
N ILE A 131 15.06 5.91 -4.56
CA ILE A 131 13.95 4.95 -4.59
C ILE A 131 13.82 4.27 -5.96
N GLU A 132 14.37 4.86 -7.02
CA GLU A 132 14.29 4.35 -8.39
C GLU A 132 15.37 3.29 -8.66
N GLY A 133 15.04 2.38 -9.58
CA GLY A 133 15.92 1.32 -10.06
C GLY A 133 15.46 -0.08 -9.66
N TYR A 134 16.29 -1.06 -10.02
CA TYR A 134 16.12 -2.48 -9.74
C TYR A 134 16.70 -2.86 -8.38
N GLY A 135 15.93 -3.54 -7.54
CA GLY A 135 16.34 -3.95 -6.21
C GLY A 135 15.16 -4.20 -5.26
N GLN A 136 15.38 -3.92 -3.97
CA GLN A 136 14.35 -3.95 -2.94
C GLN A 136 14.26 -2.58 -2.26
N ALA A 137 13.04 -2.06 -2.11
CA ALA A 137 12.82 -0.76 -1.49
C ALA A 137 12.71 -0.84 0.05
N PHE A 138 13.12 0.24 0.71
CA PHE A 138 13.00 0.50 2.15
C PHE A 138 13.74 -0.49 3.05
N VAL A 139 14.93 -0.93 2.64
CA VAL A 139 15.83 -1.69 3.52
C VAL A 139 16.65 -0.72 4.36
N VAL A 140 16.32 -0.59 5.64
CA VAL A 140 16.90 0.42 6.53
C VAL A 140 17.84 -0.15 7.60
N SER A 141 17.88 -1.47 7.80
CA SER A 141 18.80 -2.12 8.75
C SER A 141 19.15 -3.56 8.35
N GLU A 142 20.27 -4.08 8.86
CA GLU A 142 20.71 -5.46 8.63
C GLU A 142 19.81 -6.50 9.31
N ASP A 143 19.18 -6.14 10.44
CA ASP A 143 18.26 -7.03 11.18
C ASP A 143 16.81 -6.98 10.65
N GLN A 144 16.52 -6.16 9.64
CA GLN A 144 15.17 -6.00 9.11
C GLN A 144 14.68 -7.28 8.42
N LYS A 145 13.42 -7.63 8.68
CA LYS A 145 12.68 -8.62 7.89
C LYS A 145 12.44 -8.11 6.47
N LEU A 146 12.79 -8.93 5.50
CA LEU A 146 12.73 -8.62 4.07
C LEU A 146 11.52 -9.28 3.41
N ASP A 147 11.10 -8.69 2.30
CA ASP A 147 10.04 -9.21 1.45
C ASP A 147 10.64 -10.15 0.39
N TRP A 148 9.92 -11.22 0.08
CA TRP A 148 10.29 -12.22 -0.92
C TRP A 148 9.84 -11.76 -2.31
N GLY A 149 10.44 -10.68 -2.78
CA GLY A 149 10.21 -10.15 -4.11
C GLY A 149 11.25 -9.12 -4.50
N ASP A 150 11.51 -9.02 -5.80
CA ASP A 150 12.30 -7.97 -6.40
C ASP A 150 11.40 -6.96 -7.10
N MET A 151 11.90 -5.74 -7.26
CA MET A 151 11.18 -4.71 -8.01
C MET A 151 12.08 -3.88 -8.92
N LEU A 152 11.48 -3.36 -9.98
CA LEU A 152 11.98 -2.21 -10.74
C LEU A 152 11.01 -1.05 -10.50
N PHE A 153 11.47 0.05 -9.92
CA PHE A 153 10.67 1.25 -9.70
C PHE A 153 11.19 2.43 -10.52
N LEU A 154 10.29 3.10 -11.24
CA LEU A 154 10.61 4.18 -12.16
C LEU A 154 9.64 5.34 -11.99
N LEU A 155 10.12 6.56 -12.15
CA LEU A 155 9.31 7.79 -12.12
C LEU A 155 9.13 8.35 -13.54
N PRO A 156 8.08 7.95 -14.28
CA PRO A 156 7.78 8.53 -15.59
C PRO A 156 7.14 9.92 -15.55
N LEU A 157 6.51 10.33 -14.44
CA LEU A 157 5.89 11.66 -14.35
C LEU A 157 6.14 12.33 -12.99
N PRO A 158 6.20 13.68 -12.98
CA PRO A 158 6.26 14.55 -14.15
C PRO A 158 7.61 14.43 -14.89
N LEU A 159 7.68 14.89 -16.13
CA LEU A 159 8.90 14.77 -16.97
C LEU A 159 10.20 15.23 -16.28
N PRO A 160 10.21 16.32 -15.48
CA PRO A 160 11.43 16.76 -14.79
C PRO A 160 11.96 15.79 -13.73
N LEU A 161 11.14 14.86 -13.22
CA LEU A 161 11.59 13.84 -12.26
C LEU A 161 12.20 12.61 -12.95
N ARG A 162 12.09 12.49 -14.27
CA ARG A 162 12.59 11.32 -15.00
C ARG A 162 14.09 11.20 -14.86
N ASN A 163 14.54 10.01 -14.47
CA ASN A 163 15.94 9.64 -14.50
C ASN A 163 16.19 8.42 -15.38
N LEU A 164 16.54 8.67 -16.64
CA LEU A 164 16.76 7.62 -17.66
C LEU A 164 17.93 6.68 -17.34
N ARG A 165 18.75 6.97 -16.31
CA ARG A 165 19.78 6.05 -15.81
C ARG A 165 19.19 4.71 -15.37
N PHE A 166 18.00 4.76 -14.76
CA PHE A 166 17.29 3.60 -14.23
C PHE A 166 16.41 2.91 -15.25
N TRP A 167 16.19 3.52 -16.42
CA TRP A 167 15.27 2.99 -17.42
C TRP A 167 16.00 1.94 -18.26
N PRO A 168 15.54 0.68 -18.27
CA PRO A 168 16.12 -0.36 -19.11
C PRO A 168 16.24 0.07 -20.57
N THR A 169 17.36 -0.30 -21.20
CA THR A 169 17.57 -0.22 -22.66
C THR A 169 17.39 -1.57 -23.33
N THR A 170 17.20 -2.62 -22.53
CA THR A 170 16.94 -3.99 -22.95
C THR A 170 15.71 -4.46 -22.19
N PRO A 171 14.65 -4.92 -22.88
CA PRO A 171 14.45 -4.85 -24.35
C PRO A 171 14.49 -3.41 -24.94
N PRO A 172 14.87 -3.23 -26.23
CA PRO A 172 15.01 -1.90 -26.84
C PRO A 172 13.73 -1.05 -26.86
N SER A 173 12.57 -1.69 -26.90
CA SER A 173 11.25 -1.07 -26.89
C SER A 173 10.80 -0.58 -25.51
N PHE A 174 11.49 -1.01 -24.43
CA PHE A 174 11.03 -0.79 -23.05
C PHE A 174 10.68 0.66 -22.77
N ARG A 175 11.55 1.60 -23.15
CA ARG A 175 11.37 3.03 -22.83
C ARG A 175 10.16 3.63 -23.55
N SER A 176 10.01 3.36 -24.84
CA SER A 176 8.85 3.84 -25.61
C SER A 176 7.55 3.20 -25.12
N THR A 177 7.58 1.92 -24.75
CA THR A 177 6.42 1.22 -24.20
C THR A 177 6.04 1.80 -22.84
N LEU A 178 7.01 2.03 -21.95
CA LEU A 178 6.78 2.65 -20.64
C LEU A 178 6.19 4.06 -20.78
N ASP A 179 6.69 4.86 -21.72
CA ASP A 179 6.18 6.21 -21.99
C ASP A 179 4.71 6.20 -22.41
N ARG A 180 4.37 5.33 -23.38
CA ARG A 180 2.98 5.17 -23.83
C ARG A 180 2.08 4.66 -22.71
N TYR A 181 2.52 3.63 -22.01
CA TYR A 181 1.80 3.03 -20.88
C TYR A 181 1.55 4.03 -19.75
N SER A 182 2.57 4.81 -19.37
CA SER A 182 2.48 5.88 -18.36
C SER A 182 1.42 6.91 -18.70
N SER A 183 1.40 7.39 -19.95
CA SER A 183 0.43 8.37 -20.45
C SER A 183 -1.01 7.81 -20.43
N GLU A 184 -1.19 6.59 -20.91
CA GLU A 184 -2.50 5.92 -20.94
C GLU A 184 -3.02 5.63 -19.52
N LEU A 185 -2.16 5.19 -18.59
CA LEU A 185 -2.51 5.03 -17.18
C LEU A 185 -2.95 6.35 -16.55
N LYS A 186 -2.20 7.44 -16.78
CA LYS A 186 -2.56 8.77 -16.28
C LYS A 186 -3.94 9.18 -16.77
N ARG A 187 -4.24 8.98 -18.05
CA ARG A 187 -5.57 9.29 -18.63
C ARG A 187 -6.70 8.53 -17.91
N VAL A 188 -6.48 7.24 -17.63
CA VAL A 188 -7.45 6.43 -16.87
C VAL A 188 -7.62 6.95 -15.44
N ALA A 189 -6.52 7.21 -14.74
CA ALA A 189 -6.54 7.74 -13.38
C ALA A 189 -7.27 9.09 -13.28
N ILE A 190 -6.99 10.04 -14.18
CA ILE A 190 -7.65 11.36 -14.19
C ILE A 190 -9.15 11.22 -14.47
N SER A 191 -9.54 10.32 -15.37
CA SER A 191 -10.97 10.06 -15.65
C SER A 191 -11.70 9.52 -14.42
N LEU A 192 -11.08 8.60 -13.67
CA LEU A 192 -11.64 8.09 -12.43
C LEU A 192 -11.71 9.16 -11.35
N LEU A 193 -10.63 9.93 -11.16
CA LEU A 193 -10.58 11.03 -10.19
C LEU A 193 -11.67 12.06 -10.47
N ARG A 194 -11.95 12.39 -11.74
CA ARG A 194 -13.06 13.27 -12.11
C ARG A 194 -14.42 12.74 -11.62
N MET A 195 -14.70 11.45 -11.85
CA MET A 195 -15.95 10.81 -11.39
C MET A 195 -16.02 10.70 -9.87
N MET A 196 -14.88 10.43 -9.21
CA MET A 196 -14.76 10.43 -7.76
C MET A 196 -15.05 11.80 -7.16
N GLY A 197 -14.51 12.88 -7.74
CA GLY A 197 -14.80 14.26 -7.34
C GLY A 197 -16.28 14.60 -7.48
N LYS A 198 -16.89 14.27 -8.63
CA LYS A 198 -18.35 14.42 -8.84
C LYS A 198 -19.16 13.69 -7.76
N ASN A 199 -18.80 12.45 -7.45
CA ASN A 199 -19.49 11.64 -6.43
C ASN A 199 -19.32 12.17 -5.00
N LEU A 200 -18.21 12.84 -4.72
CA LEU A 200 -17.98 13.54 -3.45
C LEU A 200 -18.67 14.92 -3.41
N GLY A 201 -19.35 15.35 -4.48
CA GLY A 201 -19.94 16.69 -4.57
C GLY A 201 -18.92 17.81 -4.73
N LEU A 202 -17.70 17.49 -5.17
CA LEU A 202 -16.61 18.45 -5.39
C LEU A 202 -16.67 19.05 -6.80
N ASP A 203 -16.11 20.25 -6.93
CA ASP A 203 -15.75 20.81 -8.24
C ASP A 203 -14.72 19.90 -8.93
N GLN A 204 -15.09 19.37 -10.09
CA GLN A 204 -14.34 18.32 -10.78
C GLN A 204 -13.00 18.84 -11.29
N GLU A 205 -12.98 20.06 -11.79
CA GLU A 205 -11.81 20.75 -12.31
C GLU A 205 -10.82 21.06 -11.19
N ALA A 206 -11.27 21.66 -10.08
CA ALA A 206 -10.43 21.94 -8.91
C ALA A 206 -9.84 20.65 -8.30
N PHE A 207 -10.64 19.58 -8.22
CA PHE A 207 -10.19 18.30 -7.70
C PHE A 207 -9.12 17.66 -8.61
N THR A 208 -9.37 17.63 -9.92
CA THR A 208 -8.44 17.00 -10.89
C THR A 208 -7.20 17.83 -11.17
N ALA A 209 -7.24 19.15 -11.00
CA ALA A 209 -6.08 20.05 -11.11
C ALA A 209 -4.93 19.67 -10.17
N LEU A 210 -5.24 19.08 -9.00
CA LEU A 210 -4.22 18.56 -8.08
C LEU A 210 -3.35 17.47 -8.74
N PHE A 211 -3.90 16.73 -9.72
CA PHE A 211 -3.29 15.58 -10.37
C PHE A 211 -2.87 15.83 -11.83
N GLU A 212 -3.12 17.02 -12.39
CA GLU A 212 -2.72 17.34 -13.78
C GLU A 212 -1.21 17.19 -13.98
N ASP A 213 -0.39 17.74 -13.07
CA ASP A 213 1.06 17.53 -13.00
C ASP A 213 1.42 16.50 -11.92
N CYS A 214 0.66 15.39 -11.88
CA CYS A 214 0.86 14.34 -10.90
C CYS A 214 2.28 13.78 -10.88
N VAL A 215 2.69 13.34 -9.69
CA VAL A 215 3.81 12.41 -9.53
C VAL A 215 3.28 11.02 -9.82
N GLN A 216 3.85 10.36 -10.83
CA GLN A 216 3.53 8.98 -11.16
C GLN A 216 4.78 8.11 -10.94
N GLY A 217 4.61 7.07 -10.14
CA GLY A 217 5.60 5.99 -10.00
C GLY A 217 5.06 4.71 -10.61
N ILE A 218 5.91 3.97 -11.30
CA ILE A 218 5.59 2.64 -11.83
C ILE A 218 6.51 1.62 -11.19
N ARG A 219 5.93 0.64 -10.49
CA ARG A 219 6.63 -0.46 -9.82
C ARG A 219 6.27 -1.77 -10.48
N MET A 220 7.26 -2.40 -11.10
CA MET A 220 7.17 -3.75 -11.63
C MET A 220 7.69 -4.70 -10.55
N ASN A 221 6.88 -5.66 -10.14
CA ASN A 221 7.21 -6.60 -9.06
C ASN A 221 7.38 -8.01 -9.61
N TYR A 222 8.38 -8.71 -9.12
CA TYR A 222 8.64 -10.12 -9.38
C TYR A 222 8.73 -10.88 -8.05
N TYR A 223 7.84 -11.84 -7.86
CA TYR A 223 7.81 -12.69 -6.68
C TYR A 223 8.20 -14.11 -7.11
N PRO A 224 9.44 -14.56 -6.86
CA PRO A 224 9.87 -15.91 -7.22
C PRO A 224 9.09 -16.98 -6.44
N PRO A 225 8.94 -18.21 -6.98
CA PRO A 225 8.33 -19.30 -6.23
C PRO A 225 9.15 -19.63 -4.97
N CYS A 226 8.48 -20.15 -3.94
CA CYS A 226 9.11 -20.49 -2.67
C CYS A 226 8.45 -21.72 -2.03
N GLU A 227 9.22 -22.78 -1.79
CA GLU A 227 8.70 -23.99 -1.10
C GLU A 227 8.15 -23.68 0.30
N LEU A 228 8.68 -22.64 0.95
CA LEU A 228 8.23 -22.15 2.26
C LEU A 228 7.34 -20.91 2.10
N ALA A 229 6.50 -20.85 1.07
CA ALA A 229 5.58 -19.72 0.81
C ALA A 229 4.72 -19.34 2.03
N SER A 230 4.39 -20.30 2.90
CA SER A 230 3.66 -20.06 4.16
C SER A 230 4.50 -19.39 5.27
N LYS A 231 5.80 -19.20 5.04
CA LYS A 231 6.75 -18.61 6.00
C LYS A 231 7.43 -17.35 5.48
N VAL A 232 7.10 -16.91 4.26
CA VAL A 232 7.64 -15.69 3.65
C VAL A 232 6.48 -14.80 3.20
N MET A 233 6.75 -13.51 3.00
CA MET A 233 5.77 -12.57 2.49
C MET A 233 6.30 -11.94 1.21
N GLY A 234 5.53 -11.91 0.14
CA GLY A 234 5.95 -11.33 -1.13
C GLY A 234 6.01 -9.81 -1.03
N LEU A 235 4.99 -9.20 -0.44
CA LEU A 235 4.96 -7.79 -0.07
C LEU A 235 4.22 -7.64 1.27
N THR A 236 4.90 -7.07 2.27
CA THR A 236 4.37 -6.89 3.63
C THR A 236 3.02 -6.14 3.61
N PRO A 237 2.07 -6.45 4.52
CA PRO A 237 0.87 -5.63 4.76
C PRO A 237 1.17 -4.13 4.78
N HIS A 238 0.45 -3.32 3.99
CA HIS A 238 0.57 -1.87 3.92
C HIS A 238 -0.68 -1.22 3.31
N SER A 239 -0.85 0.09 3.46
CA SER A 239 -1.68 0.92 2.57
C SER A 239 -0.78 1.74 1.64
N ASP A 240 -1.32 2.19 0.52
CA ASP A 240 -0.55 2.96 -0.46
C ASP A 240 -0.54 4.44 -0.08
N ALA A 241 0.65 5.02 0.10
CA ALA A 241 0.85 6.45 0.36
C ALA A 241 0.72 7.32 -0.90
N THR A 242 -0.29 7.05 -1.74
CA THR A 242 -0.57 7.75 -3.00
C THR A 242 -2.03 8.22 -3.04
N GLY A 243 -2.46 8.83 -4.15
CA GLY A 243 -3.87 9.11 -4.38
C GLY A 243 -4.62 7.88 -4.91
N LEU A 244 -4.19 7.37 -6.06
CA LEU A 244 -4.81 6.22 -6.71
C LEU A 244 -3.76 5.26 -7.27
N THR A 245 -3.92 3.97 -6.99
CA THR A 245 -3.08 2.91 -7.55
C THR A 245 -3.84 2.14 -8.62
N LEU A 246 -3.20 1.95 -9.78
CA LEU A 246 -3.67 1.12 -10.88
C LEU A 246 -2.75 -0.11 -10.98
N LEU A 247 -3.23 -1.27 -10.55
CA LEU A 247 -2.48 -2.52 -10.50
C LEU A 247 -2.88 -3.47 -11.64
N ILE A 248 -1.89 -3.88 -12.41
CA ILE A 248 -1.99 -4.89 -13.46
C ILE A 248 -1.35 -6.18 -12.97
N GLN A 249 -2.09 -7.28 -13.04
CA GLN A 249 -1.49 -8.60 -12.88
C GLN A 249 -0.94 -9.08 -14.23
N VAL A 250 0.35 -9.36 -14.29
CA VAL A 250 1.05 -9.68 -15.53
C VAL A 250 0.77 -11.12 -15.96
N ASN A 251 0.81 -12.05 -15.01
CA ASN A 251 0.54 -13.47 -15.25
C ASN A 251 -0.68 -13.96 -14.43
N GLN A 252 -1.04 -15.24 -14.57
CA GLN A 252 -2.25 -15.79 -13.93
C GLN A 252 -2.03 -16.27 -12.48
N VAL A 253 -0.91 -15.93 -11.86
CA VAL A 253 -0.57 -16.37 -10.50
C VAL A 253 -1.19 -15.41 -9.48
N GLN A 254 -2.08 -15.93 -8.64
CA GLN A 254 -2.72 -15.18 -7.57
C GLN A 254 -1.71 -14.80 -6.47
N GLY A 255 -2.02 -13.75 -5.71
CA GLY A 255 -1.19 -13.36 -4.57
C GLY A 255 -1.66 -12.10 -3.85
N LEU A 256 -2.40 -11.21 -4.51
CA LEU A 256 -2.95 -10.03 -3.84
C LEU A 256 -4.03 -10.43 -2.83
N GLN A 257 -3.90 -9.91 -1.61
CA GLN A 257 -4.89 -10.04 -0.54
C GLN A 257 -5.16 -8.66 0.06
N ILE A 258 -6.43 -8.33 0.32
CA ILE A 258 -6.84 -7.09 0.97
C ILE A 258 -7.43 -7.39 2.34
N LYS A 259 -7.36 -6.45 3.27
CA LYS A 259 -7.95 -6.61 4.59
C LYS A 259 -9.35 -6.03 4.64
N LYS A 260 -10.35 -6.88 4.84
CA LYS A 260 -11.76 -6.50 4.91
C LYS A 260 -12.36 -7.03 6.21
N ASP A 261 -12.91 -6.12 7.01
CA ASP A 261 -13.62 -6.42 8.26
C ASP A 261 -12.81 -7.31 9.24
N GLY A 262 -11.48 -7.15 9.23
CA GLY A 262 -10.54 -7.88 10.08
C GLY A 262 -9.92 -9.13 9.45
N GLU A 263 -10.43 -9.58 8.31
CA GLU A 263 -9.95 -10.78 7.60
C GLU A 263 -9.17 -10.44 6.32
N TRP A 264 -8.25 -11.32 5.92
CA TRP A 264 -7.57 -11.20 4.63
C TRP A 264 -8.40 -11.86 3.53
N VAL A 265 -8.80 -11.09 2.53
CA VAL A 265 -9.61 -11.54 1.39
C VAL A 265 -8.73 -11.63 0.13
N PRO A 266 -8.63 -12.80 -0.53
CA PRO A 266 -7.88 -12.94 -1.77
C PRO A 266 -8.61 -12.29 -2.95
N ILE A 267 -7.88 -11.53 -3.76
CA ILE A 267 -8.42 -10.92 -4.98
C ILE A 267 -8.18 -11.86 -6.16
N LYS A 268 -9.25 -12.18 -6.89
CA LYS A 268 -9.20 -12.92 -8.16
C LYS A 268 -9.31 -11.91 -9.33
N PRO A 269 -8.20 -11.56 -9.99
CA PRO A 269 -8.24 -10.59 -11.08
C PRO A 269 -9.03 -11.15 -12.27
N LEU A 270 -9.93 -10.35 -12.81
CA LEU A 270 -10.66 -10.68 -14.04
C LEU A 270 -9.74 -10.49 -15.25
N PRO A 271 -9.86 -11.34 -16.29
CA PRO A 271 -9.09 -11.18 -17.51
C PRO A 271 -9.30 -9.79 -18.13
N GLY A 272 -8.20 -9.09 -18.38
CA GLY A 272 -8.24 -7.75 -18.96
C GLY A 272 -8.71 -6.65 -18.02
N ALA A 273 -8.82 -6.90 -16.72
CA ALA A 273 -9.15 -5.87 -15.73
C ALA A 273 -7.91 -5.16 -15.17
N ILE A 274 -8.11 -3.93 -14.71
CA ILE A 274 -7.17 -3.20 -13.85
C ILE A 274 -7.71 -3.25 -12.42
N ILE A 275 -6.91 -3.66 -11.45
CA ILE A 275 -7.31 -3.53 -10.04
C ILE A 275 -6.97 -2.11 -9.60
N ILE A 276 -7.97 -1.38 -9.09
CA ILE A 276 -7.83 -0.01 -8.60
C ILE A 276 -7.93 -0.02 -7.09
N ASN A 277 -7.08 0.75 -6.42
CA ASN A 277 -7.27 1.04 -5.00
C ASN A 277 -7.01 2.49 -4.63
N ILE A 278 -7.74 2.91 -3.59
CA ILE A 278 -7.64 4.22 -2.96
C ILE A 278 -6.40 4.24 -2.06
N GLY A 279 -5.54 5.24 -2.26
CA GLY A 279 -4.39 5.49 -1.39
C GLY A 279 -4.72 6.49 -0.28
N ASP A 280 -3.82 6.57 0.70
CA ASP A 280 -3.94 7.41 1.89
C ASP A 280 -4.19 8.89 1.55
N ILE A 281 -3.59 9.41 0.47
CA ILE A 281 -3.79 10.80 0.05
C ILE A 281 -5.25 11.03 -0.34
N LEU A 282 -5.87 10.10 -1.06
CA LEU A 282 -7.27 10.24 -1.48
C LEU A 282 -8.25 10.02 -0.32
N GLU A 283 -7.90 9.16 0.65
CA GLU A 283 -8.61 9.07 1.94
C GLU A 283 -8.57 10.43 2.67
N ILE A 284 -7.41 11.09 2.72
CA ILE A 284 -7.26 12.42 3.34
C ILE A 284 -8.07 13.49 2.60
N LEU A 285 -7.94 13.57 1.27
CA LEU A 285 -8.65 14.56 0.44
C LEU A 285 -10.17 14.42 0.58
N SER A 286 -10.68 13.20 0.72
CA SER A 286 -12.10 12.89 0.90
C SER A 286 -12.60 12.99 2.35
N ASN A 287 -11.78 13.52 3.28
CA ASN A 287 -12.08 13.56 4.72
C ASN A 287 -12.48 12.19 5.31
N GLY A 288 -11.89 11.11 4.79
CA GLY A 288 -12.13 9.73 5.19
C GLY A 288 -13.43 9.13 4.66
N GLU A 289 -14.05 9.74 3.66
CA GLU A 289 -15.21 9.14 2.99
C GLU A 289 -14.79 7.94 2.12
N TYR A 290 -13.69 8.06 1.38
CA TYR A 290 -13.08 6.93 0.69
C TYR A 290 -12.00 6.30 1.56
N SER A 291 -11.96 4.96 1.57
CA SER A 291 -11.11 4.20 2.49
C SER A 291 -9.86 3.71 1.77
N SER A 292 -8.67 4.02 2.29
CA SER A 292 -7.44 3.32 1.91
C SER A 292 -7.33 2.02 2.70
N ILE A 293 -7.17 0.91 2.00
CA ILE A 293 -7.25 -0.43 2.61
C ILE A 293 -5.88 -1.09 2.69
N GLU A 294 -5.63 -1.69 3.86
CA GLU A 294 -4.44 -2.50 4.07
C GLU A 294 -4.46 -3.72 3.14
N HIS A 295 -3.36 -3.97 2.44
CA HIS A 295 -3.23 -5.07 1.49
C HIS A 295 -1.81 -5.65 1.52
N ARG A 296 -1.66 -6.89 1.05
CA ARG A 296 -0.38 -7.63 1.01
C ARG A 296 -0.28 -8.49 -0.26
N ALA A 297 0.93 -8.95 -0.57
CA ALA A 297 1.14 -9.95 -1.62
C ALA A 297 1.72 -11.24 -1.03
N ALA A 298 0.99 -12.34 -1.19
CA ALA A 298 1.45 -13.69 -0.88
C ALA A 298 2.33 -14.25 -2.01
N VAL A 299 3.18 -15.21 -1.65
CA VAL A 299 4.04 -15.95 -2.56
C VAL A 299 3.39 -17.30 -2.91
N ASN A 300 3.67 -17.80 -4.11
CA ASN A 300 3.23 -19.13 -4.56
C ASN A 300 4.38 -20.14 -4.45
N THR A 301 4.07 -21.42 -4.26
CA THR A 301 5.08 -22.48 -4.12
C THR A 301 5.69 -22.92 -5.45
N GLU A 302 4.96 -22.78 -6.55
CA GLU A 302 5.30 -23.43 -7.83
C GLU A 302 5.67 -22.43 -8.93
N LYS A 303 5.02 -21.26 -8.96
CA LYS A 303 5.18 -20.29 -10.05
C LYS A 303 5.49 -18.90 -9.55
N GLU A 304 6.31 -18.19 -10.28
CA GLU A 304 6.56 -16.77 -10.05
C GLU A 304 5.31 -15.95 -10.31
N ARG A 305 5.12 -14.88 -9.54
CA ARG A 305 4.06 -13.89 -9.77
C ARG A 305 4.67 -12.58 -10.25
N LEU A 306 4.08 -11.98 -11.28
CA LEU A 306 4.46 -10.65 -11.76
C LEU A 306 3.27 -9.68 -11.70
N SER A 307 3.56 -8.42 -11.38
CA SER A 307 2.58 -7.34 -11.39
C SER A 307 3.21 -5.99 -11.69
N ILE A 308 2.42 -5.05 -12.21
CA ILE A 308 2.84 -3.67 -12.49
C ILE A 308 1.87 -2.75 -11.74
N ALA A 309 2.36 -1.94 -10.81
CA ALA A 309 1.57 -0.96 -10.07
C ALA A 309 1.93 0.45 -10.53
N GLY A 310 0.93 1.21 -11.00
CA GLY A 310 1.04 2.63 -11.31
C GLY A 310 0.42 3.48 -10.20
N PHE A 311 1.25 4.19 -9.44
CA PHE A 311 0.85 5.07 -8.35
C PHE A 311 0.66 6.48 -8.87
N HIS A 312 -0.48 7.11 -8.58
CA HIS A 312 -0.82 8.46 -9.02
C HIS A 312 -1.07 9.34 -7.80
N SER A 313 -0.11 10.22 -7.52
CA SER A 313 -0.19 11.21 -6.43
C SER A 313 -0.37 12.62 -7.00
N PRO A 314 -0.89 13.57 -6.21
CA PRO A 314 -0.92 14.98 -6.60
C PRO A 314 0.47 15.52 -7.00
N ASN A 315 0.50 16.68 -7.63
CA ASN A 315 1.75 17.41 -7.83
C ASN A 315 2.44 17.69 -6.49
N LEU A 316 3.78 17.82 -6.45
CA LEU A 316 4.53 17.96 -5.19
C LEU A 316 4.16 19.21 -4.37
N LYS A 317 3.63 20.25 -5.02
CA LYS A 317 3.22 21.51 -4.36
C LYS A 317 1.74 21.51 -3.95
N ALA A 318 0.99 20.48 -4.31
CA ALA A 318 -0.41 20.36 -3.94
C ALA A 318 -0.56 20.30 -2.42
N MET A 319 -1.59 20.94 -1.90
CA MET A 319 -1.97 20.81 -0.49
C MET A 319 -2.80 19.53 -0.32
N VAL A 320 -2.30 18.62 0.50
CA VAL A 320 -2.96 17.37 0.90
C VAL A 320 -3.64 17.60 2.24
N GLY A 321 -4.96 17.68 2.22
CA GLY A 321 -5.85 17.84 3.38
C GLY A 321 -7.31 17.69 2.95
N PRO A 322 -8.27 17.63 3.89
CA PRO A 322 -9.69 17.53 3.55
C PRO A 322 -10.14 18.66 2.62
N PHE A 323 -10.88 18.34 1.56
CA PHE A 323 -11.50 19.37 0.74
C PHE A 323 -12.48 20.21 1.58
N PRO A 324 -12.45 21.56 1.48
CA PRO A 324 -13.30 22.43 2.29
C PRO A 324 -14.79 22.10 2.18
N ASP A 325 -15.27 21.74 0.99
CA ASP A 325 -16.66 21.38 0.71
C ASP A 325 -17.15 20.14 1.49
N LEU A 326 -16.21 19.29 1.97
CA LEU A 326 -16.51 18.09 2.75
C LEU A 326 -16.47 18.34 4.26
N VAL A 327 -16.12 19.56 4.69
CA VAL A 327 -15.98 19.94 6.10
C VAL A 327 -17.12 20.88 6.49
N ASN A 328 -17.89 20.48 7.50
CA ASN A 328 -18.99 21.28 8.03
C ASN A 328 -19.21 20.98 9.53
N GLU A 329 -20.23 21.57 10.15
CA GLU A 329 -20.52 21.40 11.58
C GLU A 329 -20.79 19.94 11.98
N GLU A 330 -21.33 19.13 11.06
CA GLU A 330 -21.64 17.72 11.28
C GLU A 330 -20.48 16.78 10.92
N ASN A 331 -19.57 17.23 10.03
CA ASN A 331 -18.40 16.48 9.58
C ASN A 331 -17.13 17.35 9.69
N ALA A 332 -16.53 17.38 10.88
CA ALA A 332 -15.30 18.12 11.13
C ALA A 332 -14.12 17.57 10.28
N ALA A 333 -13.13 18.42 10.04
CA ALA A 333 -11.89 18.01 9.38
C ALA A 333 -11.16 16.98 10.25
N LYS A 334 -10.98 15.76 9.71
CA LYS A 334 -10.29 14.67 10.40
C LYS A 334 -8.77 14.78 10.25
N TYR A 335 -8.31 15.36 9.14
CA TYR A 335 -6.89 15.42 8.80
C TYR A 335 -6.39 16.86 8.69
N LYS A 336 -5.11 17.05 9.00
CA LYS A 336 -4.35 18.28 8.73
C LYS A 336 -4.09 18.44 7.25
N THR A 337 -3.77 19.67 6.88
CA THR A 337 -3.36 20.06 5.54
C THR A 337 -1.86 20.32 5.51
N ILE A 338 -1.11 19.58 4.68
CA ILE A 338 0.33 19.77 4.43
C ILE A 338 0.63 19.70 2.93
N SER A 339 1.80 20.15 2.48
CA SER A 339 2.19 19.96 1.08
C SER A 339 2.42 18.48 0.76
N HIS A 340 2.21 18.06 -0.49
CA HIS A 340 2.52 16.68 -0.90
C HIS A 340 4.02 16.37 -0.73
N GLU A 341 4.90 17.35 -0.96
CA GLU A 341 6.33 17.21 -0.68
C GLU A 341 6.61 16.89 0.80
N ASP A 342 5.97 17.60 1.73
CA ASP A 342 6.12 17.34 3.17
C ASP A 342 5.50 16.01 3.57
N TYR A 343 4.38 15.63 2.94
CA TYR A 343 3.79 14.31 3.11
C TYR A 343 4.78 13.22 2.70
N VAL A 344 5.43 13.32 1.54
CA VAL A 344 6.45 12.36 1.09
C VAL A 344 7.63 12.30 2.08
N LYS A 345 8.12 13.45 2.56
CA LYS A 345 9.18 13.50 3.60
C LYS A 345 8.75 12.81 4.89
N LEU A 346 7.49 12.96 5.30
CA LEU A 346 6.93 12.27 6.46
C LEU A 346 6.86 10.75 6.26
N ILE A 347 6.45 10.28 5.08
CA ILE A 347 6.47 8.84 4.75
C ILE A 347 7.88 8.27 4.86
N ILE A 348 8.87 8.97 4.30
CA ILE A 348 10.24 8.49 4.26
C ILE A 348 10.86 8.50 5.66
N SER A 349 10.72 9.59 6.41
CA SER A 349 11.24 9.70 7.78
C SER A 349 10.58 8.69 8.73
N SER A 350 9.26 8.53 8.67
CA SER A 350 8.57 7.54 9.50
C SER A 350 9.05 6.12 9.23
N LYS A 351 9.40 5.79 7.98
CA LYS A 351 10.03 4.50 7.61
C LYS A 351 11.44 4.30 8.18
N LEU A 352 12.15 5.38 8.50
CA LEU A 352 13.48 5.34 9.09
C LEU A 352 13.43 5.23 10.63
N ASP A 353 12.40 5.81 11.28
CA ASP A 353 12.33 5.99 12.74
C ASP A 353 11.71 4.82 13.54
N VAL A 354 11.22 3.74 12.91
CA VAL A 354 10.55 2.65 13.64
C VAL A 354 11.54 1.71 14.35
N PRO A 355 11.41 1.51 15.70
CA PRO A 355 12.27 0.64 16.48
C PRO A 355 12.30 -0.80 15.97
N HIS A 356 13.46 -1.45 16.09
CA HIS A 356 13.82 -2.69 15.38
C HIS A 356 12.89 -3.89 15.64
N ASN A 357 12.09 -3.84 16.71
CA ASN A 357 11.30 -4.98 17.20
C ASN A 357 9.79 -4.86 16.92
N LEU A 358 9.33 -3.83 16.21
CA LEU A 358 7.90 -3.53 15.95
C LEU A 358 7.57 -3.34 14.46
N LYS A 359 8.41 -3.87 13.54
CA LYS A 359 8.30 -3.63 12.10
C LYS A 359 7.13 -4.37 11.44
N THR A 360 5.90 -3.88 11.63
CA THR A 360 4.77 -4.09 10.72
C THR A 360 4.40 -2.75 10.08
N ASN A 361 4.09 -2.68 8.77
CA ASN A 361 3.73 -1.37 8.18
C ASN A 361 2.38 -0.84 8.70
N LEU A 362 1.62 -1.67 9.40
CA LEU A 362 0.49 -1.21 10.23
C LEU A 362 0.94 -0.08 11.18
N SER A 363 2.14 -0.19 11.77
CA SER A 363 2.72 0.89 12.59
C SER A 363 3.01 2.17 11.80
N PHE A 364 3.37 2.08 10.50
CA PHE A 364 3.63 3.24 9.66
C PHE A 364 2.33 3.96 9.28
N ARG A 365 1.32 3.22 8.79
CA ARG A 365 -0.02 3.80 8.51
C ARG A 365 -0.54 4.53 9.74
N VAL A 366 -0.47 3.86 10.90
CA VAL A 366 -0.86 4.43 12.19
C VAL A 366 -0.05 5.69 12.50
N SER A 367 1.26 5.70 12.30
CA SER A 367 2.12 6.87 12.60
C SER A 367 1.80 8.07 11.71
N ILE A 368 1.59 7.85 10.41
CA ILE A 368 1.25 8.90 9.45
C ILE A 368 -0.17 9.42 9.70
N GLN A 369 -1.14 8.51 9.91
CA GLN A 369 -2.50 8.91 10.29
C GLN A 369 -2.47 9.73 11.59
N HIS A 370 -1.73 9.33 12.64
CA HIS A 370 -1.61 10.16 13.86
C HIS A 370 -1.00 11.55 13.59
N ALA A 371 0.07 11.61 12.79
CA ALA A 371 0.70 12.89 12.42
C ALA A 371 -0.29 13.81 11.70
N MET A 372 -1.12 13.24 10.82
CA MET A 372 -2.17 13.93 10.08
C MET A 372 -3.40 14.23 10.94
N LEU A 373 -3.78 13.41 11.91
CA LEU A 373 -4.90 13.62 12.85
C LEU A 373 -4.55 14.65 13.94
N GLY A 374 -3.25 14.90 14.15
CA GLY A 374 -2.77 15.96 15.04
C GLY A 374 -2.43 15.56 16.46
N ASP A 375 -2.42 14.26 16.74
CA ASP A 375 -1.95 13.73 18.01
C ASP A 375 -0.43 13.83 18.11
N LYS A 376 0.09 14.19 19.29
CA LYS A 376 1.53 14.03 19.58
C LYS A 376 1.87 12.54 19.46
N PRO A 377 3.01 12.15 18.87
CA PRO A 377 3.44 10.75 18.87
C PRO A 377 3.53 10.26 20.31
N GLN A 378 2.57 9.43 20.73
CA GLN A 378 2.67 8.72 22.00
C GLN A 378 3.70 7.59 21.80
N PRO A 379 4.69 7.44 22.69
CA PRO A 379 5.57 6.28 22.63
C PRO A 379 4.69 5.02 22.74
N PHE A 380 4.85 4.10 21.79
CA PHE A 380 4.15 2.82 21.75
C PHE A 380 4.16 2.16 23.15
N LYS A 381 3.03 2.23 23.86
CA LYS A 381 2.82 1.38 25.03
C LYS A 381 2.64 -0.04 24.52
N LYS A 382 3.47 -0.96 25.02
CA LYS A 382 3.34 -2.41 24.83
C LYS A 382 1.86 -2.81 24.93
N LEU A 383 1.25 -3.18 23.81
CA LEU A 383 0.06 -4.03 23.81
C LEU A 383 0.55 -5.41 24.24
N CYS A 384 0.53 -5.67 25.55
CA CYS A 384 0.69 -7.01 26.08
C CYS A 384 -0.52 -7.86 25.64
N SER A 385 -0.16 -9.05 25.16
CA SER A 385 -0.96 -10.22 24.82
C SER A 385 -2.25 -10.45 25.63
N CYS A 386 -3.28 -10.90 24.90
CA CYS A 386 -4.38 -11.78 25.31
C CYS A 386 -4.48 -12.21 26.78
N SER A 387 -5.65 -11.94 27.37
CA SER A 387 -6.34 -12.92 28.23
C SER A 387 -7.85 -12.76 28.08
N TYR A 388 -8.42 -13.41 27.07
CA TYR A 388 -9.81 -13.85 27.13
C TYR A 388 -9.84 -15.21 27.83
N LEU A 389 -10.33 -15.23 29.07
CA LEU A 389 -10.91 -16.42 29.70
C LEU A 389 -12.36 -16.07 30.07
N PRO A 390 -13.31 -17.02 29.96
CA PRO A 390 -14.74 -16.75 30.05
C PRO A 390 -15.22 -16.58 31.50
N PRO A 391 -16.33 -15.87 31.75
CA PRO A 391 -16.85 -15.70 33.10
C PRO A 391 -17.49 -17.00 33.61
N CYS A 392 -16.87 -17.61 34.63
CA CYS A 392 -17.50 -18.63 35.46
C CYS A 392 -18.42 -17.97 36.49
N ILE A 393 -19.70 -18.32 36.40
CA ILE A 393 -20.68 -18.60 37.47
C ILE A 393 -20.54 -17.79 38.77
N VAL A 394 -21.53 -16.91 38.95
CA VAL A 394 -21.86 -16.23 40.20
C VAL A 394 -22.33 -17.27 41.24
N GLU A 395 -21.49 -17.56 42.23
CA GLU A 395 -21.96 -18.10 43.51
C GLU A 395 -22.21 -16.95 44.49
N GLN A 396 -23.47 -16.84 44.89
CA GLN A 396 -23.94 -16.03 45.99
C GLN A 396 -23.28 -16.52 47.29
N ASN A 397 -22.74 -15.62 48.10
CA ASN A 397 -22.76 -15.85 49.53
C ASN A 397 -23.00 -14.56 50.33
N THR A 398 -24.06 -14.67 51.11
CA THR A 398 -24.73 -13.67 51.94
C THR A 398 -23.88 -13.17 53.10
N ALA A 399 -24.00 -11.87 53.37
CA ALA A 399 -23.59 -11.24 54.59
C ALA A 399 -24.28 -11.88 55.82
N ARG A 400 -23.49 -12.16 56.88
CA ARG A 400 -24.02 -12.22 58.24
C ARG A 400 -23.10 -11.49 59.21
N THR A 401 -23.77 -10.62 59.95
CA THR A 401 -23.37 -9.71 61.01
C THR A 401 -22.71 -10.42 62.20
N ALA A 402 -21.74 -9.73 62.83
CA ALA A 402 -21.40 -9.93 64.23
C ALA A 402 -21.01 -8.57 64.84
N GLN A 403 -21.98 -7.91 65.47
CA GLN A 403 -21.76 -6.91 66.51
C GLN A 403 -21.53 -7.64 67.84
N THR A 404 -20.56 -7.22 68.63
CA THR A 404 -20.55 -7.49 70.08
C THR A 404 -20.05 -6.25 70.81
N GLU A 405 -20.92 -5.68 71.64
CA GLU A 405 -20.62 -4.65 72.64
C GLU A 405 -20.03 -5.29 73.93
N PRO A 406 -19.35 -4.51 74.79
CA PRO A 406 -18.69 -5.02 75.98
C PRO A 406 -19.55 -4.85 77.25
N SER A 407 -19.44 -5.78 78.20
CA SER A 407 -19.21 -5.43 79.62
C SER A 407 -19.14 -6.66 80.52
N THR A 408 -18.38 -6.47 81.61
CA THR A 408 -18.39 -7.12 82.93
C THR A 408 -17.18 -8.01 83.25
N ALA A 409 -16.20 -7.38 83.92
CA ALA A 409 -15.42 -8.00 84.98
C ALA A 409 -16.12 -7.71 86.31
N THR A 410 -16.12 -8.65 87.25
CA THR A 410 -15.79 -8.47 88.70
C THR A 410 -15.90 -9.85 89.41
N THR A 411 -14.77 -10.30 89.99
CA THR A 411 -14.61 -11.15 91.21
C THR A 411 -15.13 -12.61 91.24
N LEU A 412 -14.57 -13.59 91.96
CA LEU A 412 -13.72 -13.62 93.18
C LEU A 412 -13.15 -15.06 93.38
N SER A 413 -11.97 -15.17 94.01
CA SER A 413 -11.40 -16.29 94.82
C SER A 413 -11.29 -17.70 94.19
N THR A 414 -10.18 -18.43 94.28
CA THR A 414 -9.18 -18.63 95.35
C THR A 414 -7.80 -18.92 94.82
#